data_AF-A0A6M6DJV1-F1
#
_entry.id   AF-A0A6M6DJV1-F1
#
_cell.length_a   1.000
_cell.length_b   1.000
_cell.length_c   1.000
_cell.angle_alpha   90.00
_cell.angle_beta   90.00
_cell.angle_gamma   90.00
#
_symmetry.space_group_name_H-M   'P 1'
#
loop_
_entity.id
_entity.type
_entity.pdbx_description
1 polymer ?
#
loop_
_entity_poly.entity_id
_entity_poly.type
_entity_poly.pdbx_seq_one_letter_code
_entity_poly.pdbx_strand_id
1 'polypeptide(L)'
;MKEEETPWSDTCLWLIARVLALGGSWRPPRARGFALYRAWVLFTQFSFLIGQLQGLYYFWGDTNRIIQDVCLLVTTILGLFKFFVFVVKQEDVFHIVRAIDDRRRDQSKLGNPSVASILEESYRSARTITVYMAGLGGTAPAVWAVMPLVMRRLGVGPPDRELPAMAWYTGRDTATPVYQLLYVLQYFSMQYSYFAAMCLDLFFACLIIHVAAQLEVLNVRLSQIREDYYRNEQTREDSKVDHAEEDSAWKELSECVEHHKDALKLVDDLESLVNPIILSQFMGATIIICVTLFLITTNKQHVVALVRLQAYLAVVVYEIFMYCWFGDDVMYQNSRLVSSVY
;
A
#
# COMPACT_ATOMS: atom_id res chain seq x y z
N MET A 1 -22.89 -23.64 6.96
CA MET A 1 -22.72 -22.47 7.84
C MET A 1 -22.50 -21.28 6.91
N LYS A 2 -23.52 -20.44 6.71
CA LYS A 2 -23.40 -19.26 5.84
C LYS A 2 -22.48 -18.29 6.56
N GLU A 3 -21.28 -18.06 6.03
CA GLU A 3 -20.47 -16.91 6.42
C GLU A 3 -21.34 -15.66 6.21
N GLU A 4 -21.72 -15.00 7.29
CA GLU A 4 -22.17 -13.62 7.22
C GLU A 4 -20.96 -12.81 6.74
N GLU A 5 -20.85 -12.64 5.42
CA GLU A 5 -19.91 -11.73 4.79
C GLU A 5 -20.17 -10.34 5.38
N THR A 6 -19.34 -9.91 6.34
CA THR A 6 -19.37 -8.55 6.85
C THR A 6 -19.26 -7.60 5.65
N PRO A 7 -20.26 -6.73 5.43
CA PRO A 7 -20.28 -5.87 4.27
C PRO A 7 -19.07 -4.94 4.33
N TRP A 8 -18.38 -4.88 3.21
CA TRP A 8 -17.23 -4.03 2.96
C TRP A 8 -17.34 -2.60 3.50
N SER A 9 -18.55 -2.02 3.52
CA SER A 9 -18.81 -0.65 3.93
C SER A 9 -18.42 -0.30 5.37
N ASP A 10 -18.26 -1.30 6.23
CA ASP A 10 -18.15 -1.07 7.67
C ASP A 10 -16.71 -1.19 8.18
N THR A 11 -15.76 -1.56 7.32
CA THR A 11 -14.34 -1.73 7.68
C THR A 11 -13.57 -0.43 7.56
N CYS A 12 -12.59 -0.20 8.45
CA CYS A 12 -11.73 0.98 8.39
C CYS A 12 -10.94 1.09 7.07
N LEU A 13 -10.74 -0.04 6.40
CA LEU A 13 -9.97 -0.18 5.16
C LEU A 13 -10.82 -0.10 3.89
N TRP A 14 -12.12 0.20 3.98
CA TRP A 14 -13.01 0.14 2.82
C TRP A 14 -12.57 0.98 1.61
N LEU A 15 -11.99 2.16 1.86
CA LEU A 15 -11.52 3.02 0.77
C LEU A 15 -10.41 2.34 -0.03
N ILE A 16 -9.36 1.85 0.65
CA ILE A 16 -8.25 1.16 -0.01
C ILE A 16 -8.73 -0.15 -0.66
N ALA A 17 -9.68 -0.82 -0.01
CA ALA A 17 -10.30 -2.01 -0.55
C ALA A 17 -10.98 -1.70 -1.89
N ARG A 18 -11.77 -0.62 -2.01
CA ARG A 18 -12.37 -0.20 -3.29
C ARG A 18 -11.34 0.05 -4.39
N VAL A 19 -10.22 0.66 -4.04
CA VAL A 19 -9.13 0.90 -4.98
C VAL A 19 -8.50 -0.43 -5.43
N LEU A 20 -8.30 -1.39 -4.52
CA LEU A 20 -7.84 -2.74 -4.85
C LEU A 20 -8.83 -3.54 -5.70
N ALA A 21 -10.14 -3.30 -5.53
CA ALA A 21 -11.16 -3.90 -6.37
C ALA A 21 -11.12 -3.35 -7.80
N LEU A 22 -10.87 -2.05 -7.96
CA LEU A 22 -10.59 -1.45 -9.28
C LEU A 22 -9.32 -2.05 -9.90
N GLY A 23 -8.29 -2.32 -9.11
CA GLY A 23 -7.07 -3.02 -9.55
C GLY A 23 -7.25 -4.52 -9.85
N GLY A 24 -8.41 -5.11 -9.55
CA GLY A 24 -8.69 -6.54 -9.78
C GLY A 24 -8.13 -7.49 -8.71
N SER A 25 -7.41 -6.98 -7.70
CA SER A 25 -6.80 -7.77 -6.62
C SER A 25 -7.83 -8.22 -5.59
N TRP A 26 -8.80 -7.36 -5.26
CA TRP A 26 -9.79 -7.65 -4.23
C TRP A 26 -11.19 -7.84 -4.78
N ARG A 27 -11.81 -8.99 -4.50
CA ARG A 27 -13.18 -9.31 -4.90
C ARG A 27 -14.23 -8.57 -4.04
N PRO A 28 -15.06 -7.68 -4.61
CA PRO A 28 -16.15 -7.06 -3.87
C PRO A 28 -17.26 -8.09 -3.55
N PRO A 29 -17.93 -7.95 -2.39
CA PRO A 29 -19.00 -8.85 -1.98
C PRO A 29 -20.16 -8.80 -3.00
N ARG A 30 -20.74 -9.96 -3.30
CA ARG A 30 -21.86 -10.14 -4.25
C ARG A 30 -21.59 -9.79 -5.72
N ALA A 31 -20.35 -9.48 -6.11
CA ALA A 31 -20.00 -9.23 -7.51
C ALA A 31 -20.01 -10.52 -8.35
N ARG A 32 -20.98 -10.62 -9.27
CA ARG A 32 -21.04 -11.68 -10.29
C ARG A 32 -20.09 -11.32 -11.43
N GLY A 33 -19.27 -12.28 -11.88
CA GLY A 33 -18.33 -12.07 -12.99
C GLY A 33 -16.98 -11.45 -12.64
N PHE A 34 -16.68 -11.18 -11.35
CA PHE A 34 -15.37 -10.64 -10.95
C PHE A 34 -14.19 -11.53 -11.35
N ALA A 35 -14.38 -12.85 -11.43
CA ALA A 35 -13.36 -13.77 -11.92
C ALA A 35 -12.97 -13.50 -13.38
N LEU A 36 -13.94 -13.16 -14.24
CA LEU A 36 -13.69 -12.77 -15.63
C LEU A 36 -12.96 -11.42 -15.70
N TYR A 37 -13.37 -10.46 -14.88
CA TYR A 37 -12.68 -9.17 -14.76
C TYR A 37 -11.22 -9.35 -14.33
N ARG A 38 -10.97 -10.15 -13.29
CA ARG A 38 -9.61 -10.46 -12.82
C ARG A 38 -8.79 -11.17 -13.89
N ALA A 39 -9.37 -12.12 -14.61
CA ALA A 39 -8.71 -12.80 -15.72
C ALA A 39 -8.35 -11.82 -16.85
N TRP A 40 -9.25 -10.87 -17.16
CA TRP A 40 -8.99 -9.80 -18.12
C TRP A 40 -7.85 -8.87 -17.67
N VAL A 41 -7.86 -8.41 -16.42
CA VAL A 41 -6.77 -7.58 -15.87
C VAL A 41 -5.43 -8.32 -15.97
N LEU A 42 -5.36 -9.57 -15.50
CA LEU A 42 -4.15 -10.38 -15.60
C LEU A 42 -3.71 -10.59 -17.06
N PHE A 43 -4.65 -10.87 -17.97
CA PHE A 43 -4.34 -11.00 -19.39
C PHE A 43 -3.69 -9.73 -19.96
N THR A 44 -4.22 -8.55 -19.65
CA THR A 44 -3.63 -7.28 -20.10
C THR A 44 -2.25 -7.01 -19.50
N GLN A 45 -2.02 -7.41 -18.24
CA GLN A 45 -0.72 -7.32 -17.58
C GLN A 45 0.32 -8.25 -18.20
N PHE A 46 -0.03 -9.52 -18.40
CA PHE A 46 0.88 -10.49 -19.02
C PHE A 46 1.17 -10.14 -20.47
N SER A 47 0.17 -9.68 -21.23
CA SER A 47 0.37 -9.20 -22.59
C SER A 47 1.33 -8.01 -22.62
N PHE A 48 1.23 -7.08 -21.67
CA PHE A 48 2.13 -5.94 -21.56
C PHE A 48 3.55 -6.38 -21.21
N LEU A 49 3.71 -7.29 -20.23
CA LEU A 49 4.99 -7.87 -19.84
C LEU A 49 5.69 -8.55 -21.02
N ILE A 50 4.96 -9.33 -21.81
CA ILE A 50 5.50 -9.98 -23.03
C ILE A 50 5.94 -8.92 -24.04
N GLY A 51 5.14 -7.88 -24.24
CA GLY A 51 5.48 -6.77 -25.14
C GLY A 51 6.75 -6.02 -24.73
N GLN A 52 6.97 -5.82 -23.44
CA GLN A 52 8.22 -5.23 -22.91
C GLN A 52 9.41 -6.15 -23.13
N LEU A 53 9.28 -7.45 -22.83
CA LEU A 53 10.35 -8.43 -23.07
C LEU A 53 10.74 -8.51 -24.56
N GLN A 54 9.76 -8.45 -25.47
CA GLN A 54 10.01 -8.40 -26.91
C GLN A 54 10.64 -7.06 -27.33
N GLY A 55 10.19 -5.96 -26.73
CA GLY A 55 10.77 -4.63 -26.91
C GLY A 55 12.26 -4.61 -26.58
N LEU A 56 12.64 -5.18 -25.43
CA LEU A 56 14.04 -5.29 -25.00
C LEU A 56 14.94 -5.95 -26.04
N TYR A 57 14.44 -7.01 -26.70
CA TYR A 57 15.16 -7.71 -27.76
C TYR A 57 15.23 -6.88 -29.06
N TYR A 58 14.11 -6.25 -29.46
CA TYR A 58 14.02 -5.58 -30.75
C TYR A 58 14.73 -4.23 -30.79
N PHE A 59 14.64 -3.45 -29.71
CA PHE A 59 15.30 -2.15 -29.59
C PHE A 59 16.73 -2.26 -29.02
N TRP A 60 17.33 -3.45 -29.10
CA TRP A 60 18.69 -3.70 -28.66
C TRP A 60 19.67 -2.74 -29.37
N GLY A 61 20.47 -2.01 -28.59
CA GLY A 61 21.41 -1.00 -29.09
C GLY A 61 21.06 0.45 -28.75
N ASP A 62 19.79 0.78 -28.46
CA ASP A 62 19.43 2.08 -27.87
C ASP A 62 19.44 1.98 -26.34
N THR A 63 20.62 2.22 -25.77
CA THR A 63 20.89 2.12 -24.34
C THR A 63 19.89 2.92 -23.50
N ASN A 64 19.46 4.10 -23.96
CA ASN A 64 18.55 4.94 -23.16
C ASN A 64 17.14 4.37 -23.11
N ARG A 65 16.62 3.89 -24.25
CA ARG A 65 15.28 3.27 -24.33
C ARG A 65 15.23 1.96 -23.56
N ILE A 66 16.26 1.12 -23.68
CA ILE A 66 16.39 -0.16 -22.99
C ILE A 66 16.36 0.04 -21.48
N ILE A 67 17.17 0.98 -20.98
CA ILE A 67 17.30 1.17 -19.53
C ILE A 67 15.98 1.66 -18.91
N GLN A 68 15.24 2.55 -19.60
CA GLN A 68 13.90 2.97 -19.14
C GLN A 68 12.89 1.83 -19.14
N ASP A 69 12.93 0.96 -20.16
CA ASP A 69 12.05 -0.20 -20.24
C ASP A 69 12.33 -1.21 -19.13
N VAL A 70 13.60 -1.48 -18.83
CA VAL A 70 14.01 -2.37 -17.72
C VAL A 70 13.44 -1.89 -16.39
N CYS A 71 13.43 -0.58 -16.12
CA CYS A 71 12.79 -0.03 -14.91
C CYS A 71 11.28 -0.34 -14.85
N LEU A 72 10.56 -0.14 -15.96
CA LEU A 72 9.12 -0.44 -16.02
C LEU A 72 8.84 -1.95 -15.95
N LEU A 73 9.71 -2.76 -16.53
CA LEU A 73 9.65 -4.22 -16.47
C LEU A 73 9.80 -4.72 -15.03
N VAL A 74 10.81 -4.22 -14.30
CA VAL A 74 11.01 -4.55 -12.89
C VAL A 74 9.78 -4.19 -12.06
N THR A 75 9.24 -2.98 -12.23
CA THR A 75 8.02 -2.54 -11.52
C THR A 75 6.81 -3.42 -11.82
N THR A 76 6.66 -3.84 -13.09
CA THR A 76 5.57 -4.73 -13.50
C THR A 76 5.71 -6.12 -12.87
N ILE A 77 6.93 -6.66 -12.82
CA ILE A 77 7.23 -7.95 -12.18
C ILE A 77 6.94 -7.89 -10.67
N LEU A 78 7.37 -6.81 -10.00
CA LEU A 78 7.09 -6.62 -8.57
C LEU A 78 5.60 -6.48 -8.28
N GLY A 79 4.88 -5.71 -9.10
CA GLY A 79 3.43 -5.56 -8.98
C GLY A 79 2.70 -6.89 -9.15
N LEU A 80 3.09 -7.70 -10.15
CA LEU A 80 2.56 -9.04 -10.33
C LEU A 80 2.89 -9.95 -9.14
N PHE A 81 4.13 -9.93 -8.65
CA PHE A 81 4.53 -10.70 -7.48
C PHE A 81 3.65 -10.38 -6.26
N LYS A 82 3.48 -9.08 -5.94
CA LYS A 82 2.60 -8.63 -4.86
C LYS A 82 1.16 -9.07 -5.07
N PHE A 83 0.66 -8.95 -6.30
CA PHE A 83 -0.69 -9.40 -6.66
C PHE A 83 -0.88 -10.89 -6.36
N PHE A 84 0.07 -11.74 -6.76
CA PHE A 84 0.01 -13.17 -6.48
C PHE A 84 0.11 -13.48 -4.99
N VAL A 85 1.04 -12.84 -4.27
CA VAL A 85 1.16 -12.99 -2.81
C VAL A 85 -0.17 -12.62 -2.14
N PHE A 86 -0.74 -11.48 -2.48
CA PHE A 86 -2.02 -11.02 -1.94
C PHE A 86 -3.16 -12.01 -2.21
N VAL A 87 -3.28 -12.53 -3.44
CA VAL A 87 -4.32 -13.49 -3.80
C VAL A 87 -4.14 -14.84 -3.10
N VAL A 88 -2.91 -15.32 -2.94
CA VAL A 88 -2.61 -16.57 -2.23
C VAL A 88 -2.85 -16.43 -0.72
N LYS A 89 -2.47 -15.29 -0.16
CA LYS A 89 -2.58 -14.99 1.28
C LYS A 89 -3.88 -14.27 1.66
N GLN A 90 -4.89 -14.33 0.79
CA GLN A 90 -6.09 -13.52 0.93
C GLN A 90 -6.86 -13.85 2.22
N GLU A 91 -6.90 -15.12 2.64
CA GLU A 91 -7.55 -15.55 3.88
C GLU A 91 -6.85 -14.98 5.12
N ASP A 92 -5.52 -15.06 5.17
CA ASP A 92 -4.69 -14.50 6.24
C ASP A 92 -4.91 -12.97 6.34
N VAL A 93 -4.93 -12.28 5.18
CA VAL A 93 -5.24 -10.85 5.10
C VAL A 93 -6.60 -10.52 5.69
N PHE A 94 -7.64 -11.27 5.30
CA PHE A 94 -8.99 -11.04 5.82
C PHE A 94 -9.08 -11.29 7.33
N HIS A 95 -8.36 -12.27 7.84
CA HIS A 95 -8.28 -12.54 9.28
C HIS A 95 -7.70 -11.33 10.04
N ILE A 96 -6.58 -10.79 9.57
CA ILE A 96 -5.95 -9.59 10.16
C ILE A 96 -6.91 -8.40 10.13
N VAL A 97 -7.55 -8.14 8.98
CA VAL A 97 -8.50 -7.02 8.83
C VAL A 97 -9.67 -7.15 9.80
N ARG A 98 -10.29 -8.34 9.90
CA ARG A 98 -11.40 -8.58 10.84
C ARG A 98 -10.97 -8.39 12.28
N ALA A 99 -9.80 -8.91 12.66
CA ALA A 99 -9.29 -8.76 14.01
C ALA A 99 -9.03 -7.28 14.37
N ILE A 100 -8.54 -6.45 13.44
CA ILE A 100 -8.40 -5.00 13.63
C ILE A 100 -9.78 -4.33 13.79
N ASP A 101 -10.73 -4.65 12.91
CA ASP A 101 -12.06 -4.03 12.91
C ASP A 101 -12.86 -4.40 14.17
N ASP A 102 -12.82 -5.66 14.61
CA ASP A 102 -13.50 -6.14 15.82
C ASP A 102 -12.95 -5.43 17.06
N ARG A 103 -11.62 -5.33 17.18
CA ARG A 103 -10.98 -4.64 18.31
C ARG A 103 -11.30 -3.16 18.34
N ARG A 104 -11.24 -2.49 17.18
CA ARG A 104 -11.65 -1.09 17.05
C ARG A 104 -13.10 -0.91 17.48
N ARG A 105 -14.00 -1.80 17.07
CA ARG A 105 -15.43 -1.72 17.39
C ARG A 105 -15.67 -1.84 18.89
N ASP A 106 -14.95 -2.72 19.57
CA ASP A 106 -15.07 -2.87 21.02
C ASP A 106 -14.46 -1.68 21.77
N GLN A 107 -13.28 -1.22 21.37
CA GLN A 107 -12.63 -0.02 21.90
C GLN A 107 -13.48 1.24 21.75
N SER A 108 -14.19 1.39 20.63
CA SER A 108 -15.08 2.53 20.40
C SER A 108 -16.28 2.56 21.36
N LYS A 109 -16.71 1.42 21.93
CA LYS A 109 -17.84 1.36 22.87
C LYS A 109 -17.44 1.80 24.28
N LEU A 110 -16.15 1.74 24.62
CA LEU A 110 -15.64 2.12 25.95
C LEU A 110 -15.73 3.64 26.21
N GLY A 111 -15.96 4.46 25.18
CA GLY A 111 -16.19 5.90 25.35
C GLY A 111 -14.97 6.71 25.83
N ASN A 112 -13.78 6.11 25.82
CA ASN A 112 -12.55 6.78 26.25
C ASN A 112 -12.07 7.77 25.17
N PRO A 113 -11.99 9.08 25.47
CA PRO A 113 -11.68 10.10 24.48
C PRO A 113 -10.28 9.97 23.90
N SER A 114 -9.29 9.53 24.71
CA SER A 114 -7.91 9.32 24.26
C SER A 114 -7.80 8.14 23.30
N VAL A 115 -8.56 7.08 23.54
CA VAL A 115 -8.61 5.91 22.63
C VAL A 115 -9.31 6.31 21.33
N ALA A 116 -10.40 7.06 21.42
CA ALA A 116 -11.13 7.53 20.24
C ALA A 116 -10.27 8.44 19.34
N SER A 117 -9.45 9.33 19.92
CA SER A 117 -8.55 10.19 19.13
C SER A 117 -7.51 9.38 18.37
N ILE A 118 -6.89 8.37 18.98
CA ILE A 118 -5.89 7.49 18.32
C ILE A 118 -6.52 6.73 17.14
N LEU A 119 -7.72 6.15 17.35
CA LEU A 119 -8.43 5.41 16.31
C LEU A 119 -8.88 6.30 15.13
N GLU A 120 -9.17 7.57 15.39
CA GLU A 120 -9.52 8.55 14.38
C GLU A 120 -8.28 9.07 13.64
N GLU A 121 -7.16 9.30 14.33
CA GLU A 121 -5.90 9.74 13.71
C GLU A 121 -5.32 8.67 12.79
N SER A 122 -5.29 7.41 13.24
CA SER A 122 -4.85 6.27 12.41
C SER A 122 -5.72 6.12 11.15
N TYR A 123 -7.04 6.25 11.28
CA TYR A 123 -7.96 6.24 10.14
C TYR A 123 -7.73 7.43 9.20
N ARG A 124 -7.56 8.62 9.76
CA ARG A 124 -7.28 9.83 8.98
C ARG A 124 -5.97 9.70 8.21
N SER A 125 -4.92 9.16 8.83
CA SER A 125 -3.63 8.92 8.19
C SER A 125 -3.77 7.94 7.02
N ALA A 126 -4.35 6.76 7.27
CA ALA A 126 -4.60 5.74 6.25
C ALA A 126 -5.45 6.27 5.08
N ARG A 127 -6.53 6.99 5.38
CA ARG A 127 -7.41 7.60 4.38
C ARG A 127 -6.68 8.67 3.57
N THR A 128 -5.93 9.53 4.23
CA THR A 128 -5.22 10.64 3.59
C THR A 128 -4.21 10.12 2.57
N ILE A 129 -3.39 9.15 2.98
CA ILE A 129 -2.39 8.51 2.10
C ILE A 129 -3.08 7.80 0.93
N THR A 130 -4.15 7.06 1.20
CA THR A 130 -4.93 6.37 0.16
C THR A 130 -5.51 7.35 -0.87
N VAL A 131 -6.13 8.45 -0.41
CA VAL A 131 -6.72 9.46 -1.32
C VAL A 131 -5.65 10.17 -2.14
N TYR A 132 -4.55 10.59 -1.50
CA TYR A 132 -3.47 11.27 -2.22
C TYR A 132 -2.86 10.35 -3.27
N MET A 133 -2.57 9.09 -2.94
CA MET A 133 -1.93 8.19 -3.88
C MET A 133 -2.88 7.67 -4.96
N ALA A 134 -4.10 7.26 -4.61
CA ALA A 134 -5.08 6.83 -5.60
C ALA A 134 -5.51 7.98 -6.53
N GLY A 135 -5.61 9.20 -6.00
CA GLY A 135 -5.97 10.39 -6.77
C GLY A 135 -4.80 10.93 -7.59
N LEU A 136 -3.78 11.46 -6.93
CA LEU A 136 -2.64 12.10 -7.61
C LEU A 136 -1.79 11.07 -8.34
N GLY A 137 -1.38 9.99 -7.65
CA GLY A 137 -0.58 8.92 -8.24
C GLY A 137 -1.33 8.17 -9.34
N GLY A 138 -2.64 7.94 -9.17
CA GLY A 138 -3.49 7.29 -10.18
C GLY A 138 -3.55 8.02 -11.53
N THR A 139 -3.26 9.33 -11.57
CA THR A 139 -3.16 10.09 -12.83
C THR A 139 -1.83 9.95 -13.55
N ALA A 140 -0.78 9.44 -12.88
CA ALA A 140 0.57 9.37 -13.45
C ALA A 140 0.65 8.53 -14.75
N PRO A 141 0.01 7.34 -14.87
CA PRO A 141 -0.01 6.60 -16.12
C PRO A 141 -0.69 7.36 -17.26
N ALA A 142 -1.72 8.14 -16.97
CA ALA A 142 -2.39 8.99 -17.95
C ALA A 142 -1.49 10.12 -18.44
N VAL A 143 -0.79 10.80 -17.53
CA VAL A 143 0.21 11.82 -17.89
C VAL A 143 1.32 11.22 -18.75
N TRP A 144 1.82 10.03 -18.37
CA TRP A 144 2.83 9.31 -19.14
C TRP A 144 2.34 8.98 -20.54
N ALA A 145 1.10 8.47 -20.67
CA ALA A 145 0.51 8.14 -21.96
C ALA A 145 0.34 9.38 -22.84
N VAL A 146 -0.23 10.46 -22.32
CA VAL A 146 -0.55 11.68 -23.08
C VAL A 146 0.70 12.43 -23.54
N MET A 147 1.79 12.38 -22.79
CA MET A 147 2.95 13.25 -23.04
C MET A 147 3.61 13.08 -24.44
N PRO A 148 3.84 11.86 -24.97
CA PRO A 148 4.25 11.67 -26.37
C PRO A 148 3.33 12.34 -27.40
N LEU A 149 2.02 12.32 -27.20
CA LEU A 149 1.07 12.97 -28.11
C LEU A 149 1.20 14.49 -28.07
N VAL A 150 1.38 15.07 -26.87
CA VAL A 150 1.58 16.51 -26.69
C VAL A 150 2.89 16.96 -27.33
N MET A 151 3.99 16.24 -27.09
CA MET A 151 5.29 16.54 -27.72
C MET A 151 5.19 16.54 -29.24
N ARG A 152 4.48 15.56 -29.81
CA ARG A 152 4.27 15.46 -31.26
C ARG A 152 3.42 16.61 -31.79
N ARG A 153 2.37 17.02 -31.07
CA ARG A 153 1.53 18.17 -31.44
C ARG A 153 2.29 19.50 -31.39
N LEU A 154 3.22 19.64 -30.45
CA LEU A 154 4.06 20.83 -30.29
C LEU A 154 5.30 20.82 -31.22
N GLY A 155 5.57 19.72 -31.92
CA GLY A 155 6.73 19.58 -32.79
C GLY A 155 8.07 19.44 -32.04
N VAL A 156 8.05 19.08 -30.75
CA VAL A 156 9.24 19.02 -29.87
C VAL A 156 9.66 17.57 -29.57
N GLY A 157 9.56 16.68 -30.55
CA GLY A 157 9.88 15.25 -30.37
C GLY A 157 10.07 14.52 -31.70
N PRO A 158 10.42 13.22 -31.67
CA PRO A 158 10.56 12.44 -32.90
C PRO A 158 9.27 12.52 -33.73
N PRO A 159 9.38 12.64 -35.08
CA PRO A 159 8.21 12.78 -35.96
C PRO A 159 7.34 11.51 -36.01
N ASP A 160 7.93 10.38 -35.63
CA ASP A 160 7.35 9.05 -35.76
C ASP A 160 6.32 8.73 -34.68
N ARG A 161 5.41 7.82 -35.02
CA ARG A 161 4.40 7.32 -34.08
C ARG A 161 5.07 6.34 -33.12
N GLU A 162 5.14 6.72 -31.85
CA GLU A 162 5.60 5.84 -30.78
C GLU A 162 4.46 5.53 -29.82
N LEU A 163 4.55 4.34 -29.22
CA LEU A 163 3.65 3.89 -28.16
C LEU A 163 4.08 4.52 -26.80
N PRO A 164 3.15 4.69 -25.83
CA PRO A 164 3.42 5.30 -24.52
C PRO A 164 4.58 4.70 -23.73
N ALA A 165 4.66 3.37 -23.73
CA ALA A 165 5.75 2.63 -23.15
C ALA A 165 6.43 1.82 -24.25
N MET A 166 7.70 1.53 -24.03
CA MET A 166 8.51 0.73 -24.93
C MET A 166 7.96 -0.70 -24.90
N ALA A 167 7.29 -1.08 -25.99
CA ALA A 167 6.72 -2.41 -26.15
C ALA A 167 6.69 -2.72 -27.65
N TRP A 168 6.94 -3.98 -27.98
CA TRP A 168 6.81 -4.48 -29.34
C TRP A 168 5.79 -5.60 -29.32
N TYR A 169 4.70 -5.43 -30.08
CA TYR A 169 3.64 -6.45 -30.19
C TYR A 169 3.66 -7.09 -31.57
N THR A 170 3.80 -6.26 -32.62
CA THR A 170 3.79 -6.69 -34.01
C THR A 170 4.70 -5.79 -34.87
N GLY A 171 5.03 -6.25 -36.08
CA GLY A 171 5.70 -5.40 -37.07
C GLY A 171 4.83 -4.25 -37.62
N ARG A 172 3.59 -4.05 -37.14
CA ARG A 172 2.63 -3.05 -37.64
C ARG A 172 2.12 -2.10 -36.55
N ASP A 173 2.83 -1.97 -35.44
CA ASP A 173 2.39 -1.23 -34.26
C ASP A 173 2.11 0.27 -34.56
N THR A 174 2.75 0.84 -35.59
CA THR A 174 2.58 2.25 -35.99
C THR A 174 1.48 2.48 -37.04
N ALA A 175 0.94 1.41 -37.63
CA ALA A 175 -0.04 1.47 -38.71
C ALA A 175 -1.47 1.74 -38.18
N THR A 176 -2.26 2.55 -38.87
CA THR A 176 -3.68 2.73 -38.55
C THR A 176 -4.52 1.59 -39.15
N PRO A 177 -5.49 1.00 -38.41
CA PRO A 177 -6.01 1.40 -37.09
C PRO A 177 -5.33 0.71 -35.88
N VAL A 178 -4.34 -0.17 -36.11
CA VAL A 178 -3.68 -0.97 -35.07
C VAL A 178 -3.03 -0.10 -33.99
N TYR A 179 -2.38 0.98 -34.39
CA TYR A 179 -1.76 1.95 -33.48
C TYR A 179 -2.74 2.48 -32.44
N GLN A 180 -3.93 2.92 -32.88
CA GLN A 180 -4.95 3.46 -31.98
C GLN A 180 -5.45 2.41 -30.98
N LEU A 181 -5.62 1.17 -31.44
CA LEU A 181 -6.07 0.07 -30.59
C LEU A 181 -5.01 -0.30 -29.54
N LEU A 182 -3.76 -0.50 -29.96
CA LEU A 182 -2.65 -0.82 -29.05
C LEU A 182 -2.41 0.29 -28.04
N TYR A 183 -2.53 1.54 -28.46
CA TYR A 183 -2.37 2.69 -27.57
C TYR A 183 -3.39 2.69 -26.42
N VAL A 184 -4.67 2.41 -26.73
CA VAL A 184 -5.73 2.31 -25.71
C VAL A 184 -5.51 1.11 -24.80
N LEU A 185 -5.18 -0.06 -25.36
CA LEU A 185 -4.92 -1.27 -24.58
C LEU A 185 -3.72 -1.08 -23.63
N GLN A 186 -2.64 -0.48 -24.12
CA GLN A 186 -1.44 -0.24 -23.33
C GLN A 186 -1.69 0.79 -22.22
N TYR A 187 -2.52 1.81 -22.46
CA TYR A 187 -2.95 2.71 -21.39
C TYR A 187 -3.66 1.96 -20.25
N PHE A 188 -4.62 1.08 -20.58
CA PHE A 188 -5.29 0.27 -19.57
C PHE A 188 -4.33 -0.69 -18.87
N SER A 189 -3.41 -1.34 -19.59
CA SER A 189 -2.37 -2.17 -19.00
C SER A 189 -1.52 -1.37 -18.01
N MET A 190 -1.01 -0.20 -18.38
CA MET A 190 -0.21 0.64 -17.49
C MET A 190 -1.01 1.09 -16.26
N GLN A 191 -2.30 1.44 -16.44
CA GLN A 191 -3.17 1.82 -15.33
C GLN A 191 -3.40 0.66 -14.35
N TYR A 192 -3.65 -0.55 -14.85
CA TYR A 192 -3.79 -1.74 -14.02
C TYR A 192 -2.47 -2.13 -13.34
N SER A 193 -1.32 -1.96 -14.00
CA SER A 193 0.00 -2.21 -13.41
C SER A 193 0.26 -1.26 -12.24
N TYR A 194 -0.12 0.01 -12.42
CA TYR A 194 -0.04 1.01 -11.35
C TYR A 194 -0.88 0.59 -10.13
N PHE A 195 -2.15 0.22 -10.34
CA PHE A 195 -3.01 -0.23 -9.24
C PHE A 195 -2.47 -1.49 -8.56
N ALA A 196 -1.96 -2.46 -9.33
CA ALA A 196 -1.40 -3.69 -8.78
C ALA A 196 -0.13 -3.44 -7.96
N ALA A 197 0.76 -2.56 -8.41
CA ALA A 197 1.97 -2.22 -7.67
C ALA A 197 1.66 -1.35 -6.44
N MET A 198 1.11 -0.16 -6.66
CA MET A 198 1.02 0.89 -5.65
C MET A 198 -0.07 0.63 -4.61
N CYS A 199 -1.25 0.15 -5.03
CA CYS A 199 -2.36 0.04 -4.09
C CYS A 199 -2.19 -1.13 -3.14
N LEU A 200 -1.44 -2.17 -3.53
CA LEU A 200 -1.03 -3.20 -2.59
C LEU A 200 -0.05 -2.65 -1.55
N ASP A 201 0.91 -1.82 -1.95
CA ASP A 201 1.81 -1.18 -0.97
C ASP A 201 1.07 -0.29 0.02
N LEU A 202 0.13 0.52 -0.47
CA LEU A 202 -0.70 1.36 0.38
C LEU A 202 -1.56 0.53 1.33
N PHE A 203 -2.07 -0.62 0.87
CA PHE A 203 -2.83 -1.53 1.70
C PHE A 203 -1.99 -2.09 2.84
N PHE A 204 -0.78 -2.58 2.56
CA PHE A 204 0.12 -3.06 3.62
C PHE A 204 0.52 -1.93 4.58
N ALA A 205 0.79 -0.72 4.08
CA ALA A 205 1.04 0.43 4.93
C ALA A 205 -0.17 0.76 5.84
N CYS A 206 -1.39 0.69 5.33
CA CYS A 206 -2.59 0.90 6.14
C CYS A 206 -2.75 -0.16 7.25
N LEU A 207 -2.40 -1.42 6.97
CA LEU A 207 -2.37 -2.47 8.00
C LEU A 207 -1.35 -2.15 9.09
N ILE A 208 -0.13 -1.73 8.71
CA ILE A 208 0.93 -1.35 9.65
C ILE A 208 0.47 -0.18 10.54
N ILE A 209 -0.13 0.87 9.95
CA ILE A 209 -0.69 2.02 10.69
C ILE A 209 -1.72 1.56 11.73
N HIS A 210 -2.63 0.67 11.35
CA HIS A 210 -3.68 0.20 12.26
C HIS A 210 -3.12 -0.70 13.38
N VAL A 211 -2.11 -1.53 13.10
CA VAL A 211 -1.43 -2.32 14.13
C VAL A 211 -0.65 -1.41 15.09
N ALA A 212 0.05 -0.40 14.60
CA ALA A 212 0.71 0.60 15.45
C ALA A 212 -0.31 1.31 16.38
N ALA A 213 -1.47 1.67 15.84
CA ALA A 213 -2.54 2.29 16.63
C ALA A 213 -3.07 1.36 17.74
N GLN A 214 -3.15 0.04 17.51
CA GLN A 214 -3.55 -0.91 18.57
C GLN A 214 -2.51 -0.96 19.70
N LEU A 215 -1.22 -0.92 19.37
CA LEU A 215 -0.14 -0.83 20.37
C LEU A 215 -0.18 0.50 21.11
N GLU A 216 -0.48 1.60 20.44
CA GLU A 216 -0.63 2.92 21.07
C GLU A 216 -1.83 2.96 22.03
N VAL A 217 -2.98 2.39 21.63
CA VAL A 217 -4.15 2.26 22.52
C VAL A 217 -3.80 1.46 23.77
N LEU A 218 -3.03 0.38 23.62
CA LEU A 218 -2.57 -0.41 24.76
C LEU A 218 -1.67 0.41 25.69
N ASN A 219 -0.73 1.19 25.15
CA ASN A 219 0.11 2.10 25.93
C ASN A 219 -0.72 3.08 26.74
N VAL A 220 -1.70 3.73 26.12
CA VAL A 220 -2.57 4.70 26.80
C VAL A 220 -3.37 4.04 27.92
N ARG A 221 -3.96 2.87 27.68
CA ARG A 221 -4.71 2.14 28.71
C ARG A 221 -3.82 1.78 29.90
N LEU A 222 -2.61 1.28 29.66
CA LEU A 222 -1.65 0.96 30.72
C LEU A 222 -1.23 2.21 31.52
N SER A 223 -0.95 3.32 30.84
CA SER A 223 -0.62 4.58 31.52
C SER A 223 -1.78 5.12 32.36
N GLN A 224 -3.03 4.94 31.92
CA GLN A 224 -4.22 5.35 32.66
C GLN A 224 -4.40 4.53 33.93
N ILE A 225 -4.24 3.20 33.85
CA ILE A 225 -4.28 2.31 35.02
C ILE A 225 -3.21 2.73 36.05
N ARG A 226 -2.00 3.04 35.59
CA ARG A 226 -0.90 3.53 36.44
C ARG A 226 -1.24 4.87 37.11
N GLU A 227 -1.75 5.83 36.33
CA GLU A 227 -2.11 7.16 36.85
C GLU A 227 -3.25 7.10 37.86
N ASP A 228 -4.26 6.28 37.61
CA ASP A 228 -5.39 6.09 38.53
C ASP A 228 -4.94 5.36 39.80
N TYR A 229 -4.02 4.38 39.71
CA TYR A 229 -3.40 3.75 40.88
C TYR A 229 -2.67 4.77 41.77
N TYR A 230 -1.79 5.61 41.20
CA TYR A 230 -1.06 6.63 41.96
C TYR A 230 -1.97 7.74 42.50
N ARG A 231 -3.00 8.15 41.75
CA ARG A 231 -3.99 9.14 42.20
C ARG A 231 -4.73 8.63 43.43
N ASN A 232 -5.14 7.36 43.40
CA ASN A 232 -5.83 6.71 44.51
C ASN A 232 -4.88 6.49 45.71
N GLU A 233 -3.60 6.19 45.49
CA GLU A 233 -2.59 6.13 46.56
C GLU A 233 -2.41 7.47 47.29
N GLN A 234 -2.42 8.60 46.57
CA GLN A 234 -2.34 9.93 47.18
C GLN A 234 -3.62 10.32 47.95
N THR A 235 -4.78 9.78 47.58
CA THR A 235 -6.05 10.01 48.31
C THR A 235 -6.27 9.03 49.45
N ARG A 236 -5.51 7.93 49.51
CA ARG A 236 -5.58 6.86 50.52
C ARG A 236 -5.06 7.23 51.90
N GLU A 237 -4.42 8.40 52.09
CA GLU A 237 -3.99 8.85 53.44
C GLU A 237 -5.18 9.07 54.40
N ASP A 238 -6.42 9.21 53.91
CA ASP A 238 -7.61 9.52 54.74
C ASP A 238 -8.78 8.51 54.66
N SER A 239 -8.70 7.39 53.92
CA SER A 239 -9.84 6.46 53.77
C SER A 239 -9.46 4.99 53.56
N LYS A 240 -10.25 4.07 54.14
CA LYS A 240 -10.08 2.60 53.99
C LYS A 240 -10.31 2.21 52.53
N VAL A 241 -9.37 1.45 51.98
CA VAL A 241 -9.45 0.81 50.66
C VAL A 241 -10.72 -0.03 50.55
N ASP A 242 -11.54 0.26 49.55
CA ASP A 242 -12.67 -0.60 49.19
C ASP A 242 -12.17 -1.75 48.31
N HIS A 243 -12.44 -3.00 48.69
CA HIS A 243 -11.98 -4.18 47.93
C HIS A 243 -12.47 -4.18 46.47
N ALA A 244 -13.58 -3.48 46.19
CA ALA A 244 -14.13 -3.31 44.85
C ALA A 244 -13.21 -2.52 43.90
N GLU A 245 -12.37 -1.60 44.40
CA GLU A 245 -11.46 -0.80 43.57
C GLU A 245 -10.22 -1.59 43.13
N GLU A 246 -9.66 -2.41 44.04
CA GLU A 246 -8.53 -3.31 43.72
C GLU A 246 -8.95 -4.40 42.73
N ASP A 247 -10.16 -4.95 42.89
CA ASP A 247 -10.74 -5.91 41.95
C ASP A 247 -10.97 -5.30 40.56
N SER A 248 -11.35 -4.02 40.48
CA SER A 248 -11.53 -3.30 39.21
C SER A 248 -10.20 -3.06 38.49
N ALA A 249 -9.18 -2.59 39.22
CA ALA A 249 -7.84 -2.36 38.65
C ALA A 249 -7.18 -3.65 38.15
N TRP A 250 -7.34 -4.75 38.90
CA TRP A 250 -6.86 -6.07 38.48
C TRP A 250 -7.55 -6.55 37.20
N LYS A 251 -8.86 -6.34 37.10
CA LYS A 251 -9.63 -6.70 35.90
C LYS A 251 -9.16 -5.91 34.67
N GLU A 252 -8.97 -4.60 34.80
CA GLU A 252 -8.48 -3.76 33.69
C GLU A 252 -7.06 -4.15 33.25
N LEU A 253 -6.18 -4.45 34.20
CA LEU A 253 -4.84 -4.95 33.89
C LEU A 253 -4.91 -6.30 33.16
N SER A 254 -5.77 -7.22 33.59
CA SER A 254 -5.96 -8.52 32.92
C SER A 254 -6.44 -8.34 31.48
N GLU A 255 -7.38 -7.42 31.24
CA GLU A 255 -7.83 -7.08 29.89
C GLU A 255 -6.70 -6.50 29.03
N CYS A 256 -5.83 -5.66 29.61
CA CYS A 256 -4.65 -5.14 28.92
C CYS A 256 -3.65 -6.25 28.57
N VAL A 257 -3.45 -7.25 29.43
CA VAL A 257 -2.58 -8.40 29.15
C VAL A 257 -3.14 -9.24 28.00
N GLU A 258 -4.46 -9.47 27.97
CA GLU A 258 -5.11 -10.15 26.83
C GLU A 258 -4.96 -9.33 25.55
N HIS A 259 -5.22 -8.02 25.61
CA HIS A 259 -5.04 -7.13 24.47
C HIS A 259 -3.60 -7.12 23.95
N HIS A 260 -2.59 -7.17 24.84
CA HIS A 260 -1.19 -7.27 24.45
C HIS A 260 -0.88 -8.57 23.71
N LYS A 261 -1.39 -9.71 24.18
CA LYS A 261 -1.23 -11.00 23.50
C LYS A 261 -1.85 -10.99 22.11
N ASP A 262 -3.05 -10.41 21.99
CA ASP A 262 -3.73 -10.26 20.70
C ASP A 262 -2.97 -9.32 19.76
N ALA A 263 -2.43 -8.22 20.27
CA ALA A 263 -1.62 -7.28 19.49
C ALA A 263 -0.32 -7.91 18.99
N LEU A 264 0.39 -8.69 19.84
CA LEU A 264 1.59 -9.42 19.42
C LEU A 264 1.27 -10.43 18.31
N LYS A 265 0.18 -11.18 18.45
CA LYS A 265 -0.27 -12.10 17.40
C LYS A 265 -0.57 -11.36 16.09
N LEU A 266 -1.20 -10.18 16.16
CA LEU A 266 -1.43 -9.34 14.98
C LEU A 266 -0.14 -8.86 14.32
N VAL A 267 0.87 -8.48 15.12
CA VAL A 267 2.19 -8.10 14.62
C VAL A 267 2.87 -9.28 13.92
N ASP A 268 2.85 -10.48 14.52
CA ASP A 268 3.43 -11.69 13.94
C ASP A 268 2.74 -12.09 12.61
N ASP A 269 1.41 -12.09 12.60
CA ASP A 269 0.61 -12.37 11.41
C ASP A 269 0.91 -11.35 10.30
N LEU A 270 0.97 -10.07 10.66
CA LEU A 270 1.30 -8.99 9.73
C LEU A 270 2.74 -9.13 9.20
N GLU A 271 3.73 -9.38 10.06
CA GLU A 271 5.13 -9.54 9.68
C GLU A 271 5.29 -10.67 8.67
N SER A 272 4.67 -11.83 8.92
CA SER A 272 4.73 -12.97 8.00
C SER A 272 4.19 -12.66 6.60
N LEU A 273 3.22 -11.74 6.50
CA LEU A 273 2.60 -11.28 5.27
C LEU A 273 3.46 -10.21 4.56
N VAL A 274 3.92 -9.20 5.30
CA VAL A 274 4.60 -8.03 4.71
C VAL A 274 6.09 -8.27 4.46
N ASN A 275 6.75 -9.16 5.21
CA ASN A 275 8.19 -9.40 5.09
C ASN A 275 8.65 -9.76 3.65
N PRO A 276 8.08 -10.79 2.97
CA PRO A 276 8.49 -11.10 1.59
C PRO A 276 8.18 -9.97 0.61
N ILE A 277 7.14 -9.18 0.88
CA ILE A 277 6.71 -8.07 0.03
C ILE A 277 7.70 -6.90 0.17
N ILE A 278 8.00 -6.49 1.40
CA ILE A 278 8.98 -5.44 1.71
C ILE A 278 10.35 -5.83 1.17
N LEU A 279 10.80 -7.09 1.36
CA LEU A 279 12.08 -7.55 0.82
C LEU A 279 12.14 -7.40 -0.71
N SER A 280 11.11 -7.87 -1.41
CA SER A 280 11.03 -7.73 -2.87
C SER A 280 11.01 -6.26 -3.32
N GLN A 281 10.30 -5.40 -2.57
CA GLN A 281 10.19 -3.98 -2.84
C GLN A 281 11.54 -3.27 -2.68
N PHE A 282 12.29 -3.54 -1.61
CA PHE A 282 13.60 -2.94 -1.39
C PHE A 282 14.63 -3.37 -2.44
N MET A 283 14.64 -4.66 -2.81
CA MET A 283 15.50 -5.16 -3.88
C MET A 283 15.18 -4.47 -5.22
N GLY A 284 13.90 -4.43 -5.57
CA GLY A 284 13.40 -3.80 -6.78
C GLY A 284 13.69 -2.30 -6.85
N ALA A 285 13.39 -1.58 -5.77
CA ALA A 285 13.62 -0.15 -5.65
C ALA A 285 15.11 0.19 -5.73
N THR A 286 16.00 -0.63 -5.16
CA THR A 286 17.46 -0.44 -5.29
C THR A 286 17.89 -0.47 -6.76
N ILE A 287 17.44 -1.48 -7.53
CA ILE A 287 17.72 -1.58 -8.96
C ILE A 287 17.20 -0.34 -9.69
N ILE A 288 15.94 0.03 -9.44
CA ILE A 288 15.31 1.19 -10.09
C ILE A 288 16.04 2.49 -9.76
N ILE A 289 16.42 2.73 -8.50
CA ILE A 289 17.13 3.94 -8.07
C ILE A 289 18.48 4.03 -8.75
N CYS A 290 19.29 2.97 -8.71
CA CYS A 290 20.62 2.96 -9.34
C CYS A 290 20.52 3.25 -10.84
N VAL A 291 19.59 2.60 -11.51
CA VAL A 291 19.37 2.74 -12.94
C VAL A 291 18.86 4.13 -13.31
N THR A 292 17.89 4.65 -12.56
CA THR A 292 17.29 5.96 -12.81
C THR A 292 18.29 7.09 -12.56
N LEU A 293 19.12 6.99 -11.52
CA LEU A 293 20.19 7.95 -11.26
C LEU A 293 21.22 7.98 -12.41
N PHE A 294 21.63 6.81 -12.90
CA PHE A 294 22.52 6.71 -14.06
C PHE A 294 21.92 7.41 -15.30
N LEU A 295 20.64 7.17 -15.60
CA LEU A 295 19.92 7.82 -16.69
C LEU A 295 19.88 9.35 -16.54
N ILE A 296 19.60 9.85 -15.34
CA ILE A 296 19.56 11.30 -15.05
C ILE A 296 20.94 11.93 -15.31
N THR A 297 22.02 11.26 -14.92
CA THR A 297 23.39 11.79 -15.14
C THR A 297 23.81 11.78 -16.61
N THR A 298 23.34 10.82 -17.40
CA THR A 298 23.77 10.64 -18.80
C THR A 298 22.91 11.46 -19.78
N ASN A 299 21.60 11.61 -19.52
CA ASN A 299 20.65 12.25 -20.44
C ASN A 299 20.33 13.71 -20.11
N LYS A 300 21.35 14.55 -19.91
CA LYS A 300 21.16 15.96 -19.50
C LYS A 300 20.50 16.86 -20.55
N GLN A 301 20.45 16.43 -21.81
CA GLN A 301 20.04 17.28 -22.94
C GLN A 301 18.51 17.33 -23.15
N HIS A 302 17.74 16.40 -22.56
CA HIS A 302 16.29 16.32 -22.75
C HIS A 302 15.55 16.61 -21.44
N VAL A 303 15.18 17.89 -21.23
CA VAL A 303 14.51 18.39 -20.01
C VAL A 303 13.27 17.56 -19.64
N VAL A 304 12.45 17.18 -20.63
CA VAL A 304 11.23 16.42 -20.32
C VAL A 304 11.52 14.98 -19.87
N ALA A 305 12.51 14.33 -20.46
CA ALA A 305 12.93 13.00 -20.02
C ALA A 305 13.48 13.06 -18.59
N LEU A 306 14.25 14.10 -18.26
CA LEU A 306 14.75 14.33 -16.90
C LEU A 306 13.62 14.51 -15.89
N VAL A 307 12.62 15.35 -16.18
CA VAL A 307 11.47 15.58 -15.29
C VAL A 307 10.72 14.27 -15.04
N ARG A 308 10.51 13.44 -16.07
CA ARG A 308 9.85 12.13 -15.91
C ARG A 308 10.66 11.19 -15.01
N LEU A 309 11.97 11.10 -15.24
CA LEU A 309 12.87 10.24 -14.45
C LEU A 309 12.96 10.70 -12.98
N GLN A 310 12.99 12.02 -12.75
CA GLN A 310 12.98 12.59 -11.40
C GLN A 310 11.65 12.32 -10.69
N ALA A 311 10.52 12.50 -11.37
CA ALA A 311 9.21 12.18 -10.81
C ALA A 311 9.10 10.68 -10.46
N TYR A 312 9.59 9.81 -11.34
CA TYR A 312 9.62 8.37 -11.09
C TYR A 312 10.51 8.00 -9.90
N LEU A 313 11.71 8.59 -9.80
CA LEU A 313 12.60 8.39 -8.65
C LEU A 313 11.96 8.85 -7.34
N ALA A 314 11.29 10.01 -7.33
CA ALA A 314 10.62 10.52 -6.14
C ALA A 314 9.53 9.58 -5.64
N VAL A 315 8.77 8.96 -6.56
CA VAL A 315 7.73 7.98 -6.23
C VAL A 315 8.35 6.74 -5.57
N VAL A 316 9.40 6.17 -6.16
CA VAL A 316 10.06 4.95 -5.61
C VAL A 316 10.70 5.21 -4.24
N VAL A 317 11.32 6.38 -4.05
CA VAL A 317 11.88 6.77 -2.75
C VAL A 317 10.77 6.96 -1.72
N TYR A 318 9.63 7.54 -2.11
CA TYR A 318 8.48 7.70 -1.23
C TYR A 318 7.92 6.35 -0.78
N GLU A 319 7.82 5.35 -1.66
CA GLU A 319 7.36 4.00 -1.28
C GLU A 319 8.23 3.38 -0.19
N ILE A 320 9.57 3.48 -0.32
CA ILE A 320 10.50 3.00 0.71
C ILE A 320 10.30 3.78 2.01
N PHE A 321 10.28 5.11 1.92
CA PHE A 321 10.12 5.99 3.07
C PHE A 321 8.85 5.66 3.86
N MET A 322 7.74 5.41 3.16
CA MET A 322 6.46 5.03 3.76
C MET A 322 6.59 3.75 4.61
N TYR A 323 7.21 2.69 4.08
CA TYR A 323 7.42 1.45 4.83
C TYR A 323 8.30 1.65 6.05
N CYS A 324 9.41 2.39 5.91
CA CYS A 324 10.31 2.68 7.03
C CYS A 324 9.61 3.50 8.12
N TRP A 325 8.85 4.52 7.73
CA TRP A 325 8.16 5.41 8.67
C TRP A 325 7.13 4.65 9.51
N PHE A 326 6.26 3.86 8.89
CA PHE A 326 5.24 3.11 9.63
C PHE A 326 5.81 1.90 10.36
N GLY A 327 6.87 1.29 9.85
CA GLY A 327 7.60 0.25 10.58
C GLY A 327 8.25 0.78 11.86
N ASP A 328 8.85 1.96 11.80
CA ASP A 328 9.44 2.62 12.98
C ASP A 328 8.36 2.97 14.03
N ASP A 329 7.18 3.42 13.61
CA ASP A 329 6.07 3.68 14.53
C ASP A 329 5.64 2.41 15.28
N VAL A 330 5.51 1.25 14.61
CA VAL A 330 5.25 -0.03 15.30
C VAL A 330 6.33 -0.34 16.34
N MET A 331 7.61 -0.19 15.98
CA MET A 331 8.72 -0.44 16.90
C MET A 331 8.69 0.53 18.10
N TYR A 332 8.42 1.80 17.83
CA TYR A 332 8.32 2.85 18.83
C TYR A 332 7.20 2.54 19.83
N GLN A 333 5.98 2.27 19.35
CA GLN A 333 4.85 1.95 20.23
C GLN A 333 5.10 0.66 21.03
N ASN A 334 5.74 -0.35 20.44
CA ASN A 334 6.10 -1.57 21.16
C ASN A 334 7.10 -1.29 22.29
N SER A 335 8.13 -0.47 22.02
CA SER A 335 9.13 -0.10 23.05
C SER A 335 8.54 0.72 24.20
N ARG A 336 7.55 1.57 23.90
CA ARG A 336 6.84 2.40 24.89
C ARG A 336 6.06 1.57 25.90
N LEU A 337 5.66 0.33 25.57
CA LEU A 337 4.88 -0.50 26.48
C LEU A 337 5.58 -0.69 27.82
N VAL A 338 6.91 -0.84 27.80
CA VAL A 338 7.73 -0.93 29.01
C VAL A 338 7.60 0.36 29.84
N SER A 339 7.76 1.53 29.22
CA SER A 339 7.65 2.82 29.90
C SER A 339 6.24 3.21 30.32
N SER A 340 5.21 2.59 29.76
CA SER A 340 3.81 2.82 30.15
C SER A 340 3.43 1.98 31.38
N VAL A 341 4.16 0.88 31.63
CA VAL A 341 3.97 0.01 32.80
C VAL A 341 4.75 0.51 34.02
N TYR A 342 5.99 0.96 33.83
CA TYR A 342 6.79 1.63 34.88
C TYR A 342 6.34 3.07 35.09
#